data_AF-A0A7X6YME8-F1
#
_entry.id   AF-A0A7X6YME8-F1
#
_cell.length_a   1.000
_cell.length_b   1.000
_cell.length_c   1.000
_cell.angle_alpha   90.00
_cell.angle_beta   90.00
_cell.angle_gamma   90.00
#
_symmetry.space_group_name_H-M   'P 1'
#
loop_
_entity.id
_entity.type
_entity.pdbx_description
1 polymer ?
#
loop_
_entity_poly.entity_id
_entity_poly.type
_entity_poly.pdbx_seq_one_letter_code
_entity_poly.pdbx_strand_id
1 'polypeptide(L)'
;MNSDFSNVYKKFELAYSECMKVSDNVNHLEDSYTKQHSDRVASYAVLIGEKLNLSQEAIDTLRIGGMFHDVGKVGVPTNILFKDSSLDNDEFSQIKNHPYIGTNILEHSSVFKDIIPIVKYHHEKYDGHGYPEGLKGNDIPLLARIISLADTFDAMTSNRSYRNALPIDIAKSEIEKYSGTQFDPELAKVFVDILENDSDKIKQIQQKY
;
A
#
# COMPACT_ATOMS: atom_id res chain seq x y z
N MET A 1 4.46 -23.81 22.20
CA MET A 1 3.24 -23.43 21.45
C MET A 1 3.45 -22.41 20.33
N ASN A 2 4.67 -21.86 20.08
CA ASN A 2 4.89 -20.81 19.05
C ASN A 2 5.49 -21.27 17.71
N SER A 3 5.85 -22.55 17.54
CA SER A 3 6.50 -23.01 16.31
C SER A 3 5.53 -23.18 15.15
N ASP A 4 4.26 -23.51 15.42
CA ASP A 4 3.29 -23.84 14.37
C ASP A 4 2.68 -22.59 13.72
N PHE A 5 2.38 -21.55 14.51
CA PHE A 5 1.92 -20.25 14.00
C PHE A 5 2.97 -19.56 13.14
N SER A 6 4.23 -19.57 13.58
CA SER A 6 5.36 -19.05 12.79
C SER A 6 5.52 -19.81 11.46
N ASN A 7 5.24 -21.11 11.46
CA ASN A 7 5.35 -21.96 10.27
C ASN A 7 4.18 -21.74 9.29
N VAL A 8 2.96 -21.53 9.80
CA VAL A 8 1.79 -21.14 8.99
C VAL A 8 2.01 -19.75 8.40
N TYR A 9 2.46 -18.78 9.19
CA TYR A 9 2.77 -17.42 8.71
C TYR A 9 3.87 -17.43 7.64
N LYS A 10 4.95 -18.20 7.86
CA LYS A 10 5.99 -18.40 6.83
C LYS A 10 5.47 -19.06 5.57
N LYS A 11 4.62 -20.08 5.68
CA LYS A 11 3.99 -20.72 4.52
C LYS A 11 3.08 -19.76 3.77
N PHE A 12 2.45 -18.83 4.49
CA PHE A 12 1.61 -17.79 3.92
C PHE A 12 2.44 -16.70 3.23
N GLU A 13 3.52 -16.22 3.84
CA GLU A 13 4.51 -15.34 3.20
C GLU A 13 5.15 -16.01 1.98
N LEU A 14 5.41 -17.32 2.04
CA LEU A 14 5.92 -18.12 0.92
C LEU A 14 4.88 -18.21 -0.20
N ALA A 15 3.64 -18.57 0.10
CA ALA A 15 2.56 -18.63 -0.89
C ALA A 15 2.26 -17.25 -1.50
N TYR A 16 2.33 -16.18 -0.70
CA TYR A 16 2.24 -14.80 -1.17
C TYR A 16 3.41 -14.42 -2.07
N SER A 17 4.65 -14.70 -1.64
CA SER A 17 5.87 -14.51 -2.43
C SER A 17 5.79 -15.28 -3.74
N GLU A 18 5.21 -16.47 -3.74
CA GLU A 18 4.97 -17.28 -4.94
C GLU A 18 3.88 -16.67 -5.83
N CYS A 19 2.75 -16.20 -5.28
CA CYS A 19 1.70 -15.53 -6.05
C CYS A 19 2.15 -14.19 -6.65
N MET A 20 2.90 -13.39 -5.90
CA MET A 20 3.51 -12.14 -6.40
C MET A 20 4.55 -12.46 -7.47
N LYS A 21 5.44 -13.44 -7.23
CA LYS A 21 6.36 -13.92 -8.26
C LYS A 21 5.66 -14.47 -9.49
N VAL A 22 4.48 -15.07 -9.37
CA VAL A 22 3.70 -15.51 -10.53
C VAL A 22 3.15 -14.31 -11.32
N SER A 23 2.78 -13.22 -10.63
CA SER A 23 2.46 -11.95 -11.30
C SER A 23 3.69 -11.31 -11.94
N ASP A 24 4.87 -11.41 -11.30
CA ASP A 24 6.14 -10.87 -11.81
C ASP A 24 6.78 -11.75 -12.92
N ASN A 25 6.54 -13.06 -12.93
CA ASN A 25 7.13 -14.02 -13.88
C ASN A 25 6.45 -14.03 -15.27
N VAL A 26 5.41 -13.23 -15.50
CA VAL A 26 4.76 -13.09 -16.82
C VAL A 26 5.55 -12.18 -17.78
N ASN A 27 6.73 -11.65 -17.41
CA ASN A 27 7.98 -11.75 -18.19
C ASN A 27 8.99 -10.61 -17.90
N HIS A 28 10.24 -11.05 -17.75
CA HIS A 28 11.51 -10.38 -18.07
C HIS A 28 11.89 -9.04 -17.42
N LEU A 29 12.75 -9.22 -16.41
CA LEU A 29 13.95 -8.44 -16.06
C LEU A 29 13.73 -7.10 -15.33
N GLU A 30 14.21 -7.09 -14.08
CA GLU A 30 14.35 -5.97 -13.14
C GLU A 30 13.16 -5.61 -12.23
N ASP A 31 12.35 -6.58 -11.79
CA ASP A 31 11.33 -6.31 -10.76
C ASP A 31 11.73 -6.77 -9.35
N SER A 32 12.83 -6.21 -8.83
CA SER A 32 13.03 -6.14 -7.39
C SER A 32 12.10 -5.11 -6.73
N TYR A 33 11.46 -4.23 -7.53
CA TYR A 33 10.75 -3.04 -7.08
C TYR A 33 9.38 -3.34 -6.47
N THR A 34 8.55 -4.18 -7.09
CA THR A 34 7.16 -4.44 -6.63
C THR A 34 7.07 -5.18 -5.29
N LYS A 35 7.94 -6.17 -5.07
CA LYS A 35 8.02 -6.85 -3.76
C LYS A 35 8.52 -5.90 -2.67
N GLN A 36 9.60 -5.19 -2.94
CA GLN A 36 10.16 -4.24 -1.98
C GLN A 36 9.16 -3.11 -1.67
N HIS A 37 8.41 -2.65 -2.66
CA HIS A 37 7.35 -1.65 -2.49
C HIS A 37 6.29 -2.12 -1.48
N SER A 38 5.67 -3.28 -1.71
CA SER A 38 4.61 -3.78 -0.84
C SER A 38 5.11 -4.01 0.60
N ASP A 39 6.35 -4.49 0.75
CA ASP A 39 6.99 -4.66 2.05
C ASP A 39 7.28 -3.31 2.76
N ARG A 40 7.71 -2.27 2.02
CA ARG A 40 7.91 -0.91 2.55
C ARG A 40 6.59 -0.26 2.94
N VAL A 41 5.55 -0.36 2.10
CA VAL A 41 4.20 0.15 2.40
C VAL A 41 3.66 -0.49 3.67
N ALA A 42 3.73 -1.82 3.79
CA ALA A 42 3.36 -2.52 5.02
C ALA A 42 4.16 -2.03 6.23
N SER A 43 5.46 -1.80 6.08
CA SER A 43 6.33 -1.33 7.17
C SER A 43 6.00 0.09 7.62
N TYR A 44 5.75 1.03 6.69
CA TYR A 44 5.33 2.38 7.02
C TYR A 44 3.94 2.40 7.66
N ALA A 45 3.01 1.59 7.15
CA ALA A 45 1.67 1.47 7.71
C ALA A 45 1.68 0.94 9.14
N VAL A 46 2.49 -0.08 9.44
CA VAL A 46 2.73 -0.58 10.80
C VAL A 46 3.30 0.53 11.68
N LEU A 47 4.30 1.29 11.20
CA LEU A 47 4.91 2.38 11.96
C LEU A 47 3.88 3.47 12.34
N ILE A 48 2.98 3.84 11.41
CA ILE A 48 1.87 4.76 11.67
C ILE A 48 0.91 4.16 12.72
N GLY A 49 0.53 2.90 12.56
CA GLY A 49 -0.38 2.22 13.48
C GLY A 49 0.19 2.13 14.90
N GLU A 50 1.49 1.84 15.03
CA GLU A 50 2.18 1.80 16.33
C GLU A 50 2.20 3.18 16.99
N LYS A 51 2.47 4.23 16.22
CA LYS A 51 2.44 5.62 16.71
C LYS A 51 1.05 6.05 17.20
N LEU A 52 0.00 5.52 16.59
CA LEU A 52 -1.41 5.70 16.99
C LEU A 52 -1.83 4.80 18.16
N ASN A 53 -0.96 3.91 18.65
CA ASN A 53 -1.27 2.90 19.67
C ASN A 53 -2.44 1.97 19.28
N LEU A 54 -2.52 1.57 18.01
CA LEU A 54 -3.53 0.62 17.55
C LEU A 54 -3.32 -0.77 18.19
N SER A 55 -4.39 -1.59 18.25
CA SER A 55 -4.28 -2.96 18.77
C SER A 55 -3.34 -3.80 17.91
N GLN A 56 -2.73 -4.83 18.50
CA GLN A 56 -1.86 -5.76 17.76
C GLN A 56 -2.59 -6.39 16.55
N GLU A 57 -3.88 -6.70 16.70
CA GLU A 57 -4.73 -7.17 15.62
C GLU A 57 -4.76 -6.19 14.44
N ALA A 58 -5.00 -4.90 14.69
CA ALA A 58 -5.00 -3.88 13.65
C ALA A 58 -3.60 -3.70 13.02
N ILE A 59 -2.52 -3.82 13.82
CA ILE A 59 -1.14 -3.81 13.31
C ILE A 59 -0.90 -5.00 12.36
N ASP A 60 -1.38 -6.19 12.71
CA ASP A 60 -1.25 -7.38 11.88
C ASP A 60 -2.10 -7.25 10.60
N THR A 61 -3.31 -6.67 10.69
CA THR A 61 -4.13 -6.33 9.53
C THR A 61 -3.45 -5.31 8.63
N LEU A 62 -2.78 -4.26 9.16
CA LEU A 62 -2.01 -3.31 8.36
C LEU A 62 -0.83 -3.96 7.65
N ARG A 63 -0.11 -4.85 8.34
CA ARG A 63 1.02 -5.57 7.76
C ARG A 63 0.59 -6.40 6.57
N ILE A 64 -0.44 -7.23 6.74
CA ILE A 64 -0.95 -8.10 5.66
C ILE A 64 -1.65 -7.24 4.59
N GLY A 65 -2.45 -6.26 4.99
CA GLY A 65 -3.15 -5.36 4.08
C GLY A 65 -2.20 -4.57 3.18
N GLY A 66 -1.07 -4.08 3.71
CA GLY A 66 -0.04 -3.40 2.92
C GLY A 66 0.65 -4.32 1.93
N MET A 67 0.82 -5.60 2.26
CA MET A 67 1.34 -6.57 1.30
C MET A 67 0.33 -6.85 0.18
N PHE A 68 -0.96 -6.95 0.51
CA PHE A 68 -1.99 -7.39 -0.44
C PHE A 68 -2.77 -6.25 -1.13
N HIS A 69 -2.53 -4.98 -0.81
CA HIS A 69 -3.34 -3.85 -1.30
C HIS A 69 -3.46 -3.84 -2.83
N ASP A 70 -2.39 -4.22 -3.52
CA ASP A 70 -2.26 -4.20 -4.97
C ASP A 70 -2.52 -5.55 -5.65
N VAL A 71 -2.94 -6.60 -4.92
CA VAL A 71 -3.06 -7.98 -5.45
C VAL A 71 -3.97 -8.07 -6.69
N GLY A 72 -4.94 -7.16 -6.82
CA GLY A 72 -5.84 -7.12 -7.96
C GLY A 72 -5.18 -6.70 -9.28
N LYS A 73 -3.96 -6.16 -9.26
CA LYS A 73 -3.21 -5.80 -10.48
C LYS A 73 -2.95 -7.00 -11.37
N VAL A 74 -3.02 -8.23 -10.85
CA VAL A 74 -2.99 -9.47 -11.64
C VAL A 74 -4.07 -9.53 -12.72
N GLY A 75 -5.19 -8.82 -12.54
CA GLY A 75 -6.28 -8.75 -13.51
C GLY A 75 -6.16 -7.59 -14.51
N VAL A 76 -5.11 -6.76 -14.44
CA VAL A 76 -4.88 -5.63 -15.36
C VAL A 76 -4.02 -6.10 -16.55
N PRO A 77 -4.37 -5.75 -17.80
CA PRO A 77 -3.55 -6.11 -18.95
C PRO A 77 -2.11 -5.60 -18.84
N THR A 78 -1.14 -6.48 -19.12
CA THR A 78 0.30 -6.21 -19.02
C THR A 78 0.73 -4.99 -19.85
N ASN A 79 0.18 -4.81 -21.05
CA ASN A 79 0.50 -3.67 -21.92
C ASN A 79 0.04 -2.32 -21.34
N ILE A 80 -0.91 -2.32 -20.41
CA ILE A 80 -1.38 -1.12 -19.69
C ILE A 80 -0.54 -0.94 -18.42
N LEU A 81 -0.35 -2.02 -17.66
CA LEU A 81 0.37 -1.99 -16.39
C LEU A 81 1.82 -1.52 -16.54
N PHE A 82 2.47 -1.88 -17.64
CA PHE A 82 3.88 -1.56 -17.93
C PHE A 82 4.05 -0.51 -19.02
N LYS A 83 3.03 0.32 -19.28
CA LYS A 83 3.12 1.37 -20.30
C LYS A 83 4.07 2.49 -19.83
N ASP A 84 5.11 2.76 -20.61
CA ASP A 84 6.09 3.83 -20.32
C ASP A 84 5.59 5.26 -20.64
N SER A 85 4.37 5.38 -21.15
CA SER A 85 3.73 6.66 -21.50
C SER A 85 2.48 6.87 -20.65
N SER A 86 1.96 8.10 -20.64
CA SER A 86 0.72 8.40 -19.93
C SER A 86 -0.42 7.49 -20.39
N LEU A 87 -1.17 6.98 -19.43
CA LEU A 87 -2.38 6.22 -19.70
C LEU A 87 -3.46 7.14 -20.24
N ASP A 88 -4.23 6.66 -21.20
CA ASP A 88 -5.48 7.30 -21.57
C ASP A 88 -6.58 7.01 -20.52
N ASN A 89 -7.76 7.61 -20.71
CA ASN A 89 -8.85 7.48 -19.75
C ASN A 89 -9.40 6.05 -19.64
N ASP A 90 -9.38 5.28 -20.73
CA ASP A 90 -9.91 3.92 -20.76
C ASP A 90 -8.92 2.97 -20.06
N GLU A 91 -7.63 3.12 -20.37
CA GLU A 91 -6.54 2.41 -19.71
C GLU A 91 -6.52 2.69 -18.21
N PHE A 92 -6.64 3.97 -17.82
CA PHE A 92 -6.69 4.35 -16.42
C PHE A 92 -7.93 3.77 -15.70
N SER A 93 -9.06 3.68 -16.39
CA SER A 93 -10.27 3.05 -15.85
C SER A 93 -10.08 1.55 -15.61
N GLN A 94 -9.27 0.87 -16.43
CA GLN A 94 -8.93 -0.53 -16.19
C GLN A 94 -8.04 -0.71 -14.95
N ILE A 95 -7.06 0.17 -14.75
CA ILE A 95 -6.24 0.14 -13.51
C ILE A 95 -7.11 0.42 -12.28
N LYS A 96 -8.04 1.36 -12.34
CA LYS A 96 -8.95 1.69 -11.24
C LYS A 96 -9.82 0.52 -10.76
N ASN A 97 -9.93 -0.56 -11.54
CA ASN A 97 -10.67 -1.75 -11.14
C ASN A 97 -9.88 -2.72 -10.26
N HIS A 98 -8.56 -2.57 -10.12
CA HIS A 98 -7.77 -3.51 -9.32
C HIS A 98 -8.23 -3.62 -7.84
N PRO A 99 -8.77 -2.59 -7.16
CA PRO A 99 -9.28 -2.76 -5.80
C PRO A 99 -10.46 -3.74 -5.75
N TYR A 100 -11.34 -3.71 -6.77
CA TYR A 100 -12.44 -4.66 -6.89
C TYR A 100 -11.96 -6.07 -7.24
N ILE A 101 -11.02 -6.18 -8.19
CA ILE A 101 -10.43 -7.48 -8.57
C ILE A 101 -9.76 -8.12 -7.35
N GLY A 102 -8.96 -7.34 -6.60
CA GLY A 102 -8.29 -7.81 -5.39
C GLY A 102 -9.29 -8.24 -4.32
N THR A 103 -10.36 -7.48 -4.12
CA THR A 103 -11.46 -7.87 -3.21
C THR A 103 -12.08 -9.21 -3.62
N ASN A 104 -12.43 -9.37 -4.90
CA ASN A 104 -13.02 -10.60 -5.43
C ASN A 104 -12.07 -11.81 -5.32
N ILE A 105 -10.75 -11.60 -5.45
CA ILE A 105 -9.77 -12.67 -5.23
C ILE A 105 -9.77 -13.10 -3.76
N LEU A 106 -9.76 -12.13 -2.83
CA LEU A 106 -9.55 -12.39 -1.40
C LEU A 106 -10.81 -12.84 -0.66
N GLU A 107 -12.00 -12.45 -1.10
CA GLU A 107 -13.28 -12.74 -0.41
C GLU A 107 -13.59 -14.24 -0.28
N HIS A 108 -12.95 -15.08 -1.09
CA HIS A 108 -13.10 -16.53 -1.08
C HIS A 108 -12.40 -17.21 0.11
N SER A 109 -11.65 -16.48 0.93
CA SER A 109 -10.95 -17.00 2.10
C SER A 109 -11.23 -16.15 3.34
N SER A 110 -11.72 -16.80 4.39
CA SER A 110 -11.98 -16.14 5.67
C SER A 110 -10.73 -15.54 6.32
N VAL A 111 -9.54 -16.01 5.94
CA VAL A 111 -8.25 -15.49 6.45
C VAL A 111 -8.01 -14.04 6.02
N PHE A 112 -8.56 -13.61 4.88
CA PHE A 112 -8.35 -12.27 4.34
C PHE A 112 -9.46 -11.28 4.65
N LYS A 113 -10.50 -11.72 5.36
CA LYS A 113 -11.72 -10.91 5.56
C LYS A 113 -11.41 -9.52 6.11
N ASP A 114 -10.46 -9.43 7.03
CA ASP A 114 -10.13 -8.17 7.73
C ASP A 114 -9.30 -7.21 6.87
N ILE A 115 -8.61 -7.71 5.83
CA ILE A 115 -7.82 -6.86 4.92
C ILE A 115 -8.63 -6.39 3.69
N ILE A 116 -9.80 -6.98 3.43
CA ILE A 116 -10.64 -6.60 2.28
C ILE A 116 -10.92 -5.09 2.24
N PRO A 117 -11.29 -4.42 3.35
CA PRO A 117 -11.50 -2.97 3.32
C PRO A 117 -10.24 -2.17 2.95
N ILE A 118 -9.04 -2.66 3.29
CA ILE A 118 -7.78 -2.04 2.88
C ILE A 118 -7.62 -2.17 1.37
N VAL A 119 -7.70 -3.40 0.84
CA VAL A 119 -7.54 -3.66 -0.60
C VAL A 119 -8.56 -2.88 -1.41
N LYS A 120 -9.82 -2.82 -0.96
CA LYS A 120 -10.89 -2.14 -1.68
C LYS A 120 -10.78 -0.62 -1.68
N TYR A 121 -10.34 -0.01 -0.57
CA TYR A 121 -10.49 1.44 -0.36
C TYR A 121 -9.18 2.22 -0.21
N HIS A 122 -8.01 1.61 -0.40
CA HIS A 122 -6.73 2.32 -0.25
C HIS A 122 -6.51 3.45 -1.28
N HIS A 123 -7.30 3.51 -2.34
CA HIS A 123 -7.32 4.62 -3.31
C HIS A 123 -8.45 5.64 -3.09
N GLU A 124 -9.24 5.49 -2.02
CA GLU A 124 -10.14 6.55 -1.60
C GLU A 124 -9.35 7.75 -1.08
N LYS A 125 -9.88 8.95 -1.33
CA LYS A 125 -9.27 10.21 -0.89
C LYS A 125 -10.15 10.85 0.15
N TYR A 126 -9.54 11.46 1.16
CA TYR A 126 -10.27 12.04 2.30
C TYR A 126 -11.36 13.06 1.89
N ASP A 127 -11.20 13.76 0.76
CA ASP A 127 -12.18 14.71 0.22
C ASP A 127 -13.35 14.09 -0.59
N GLY A 128 -13.29 12.79 -0.90
CA GLY A 128 -14.29 12.07 -1.69
C GLY A 128 -14.01 11.99 -3.19
N HIS A 129 -12.87 12.50 -3.68
CA HIS A 129 -12.49 12.40 -5.11
C HIS A 129 -11.62 11.17 -5.42
N GLY A 130 -11.64 10.18 -4.52
CA GLY A 130 -10.98 8.91 -4.69
C GLY A 130 -11.83 7.91 -5.48
N TYR A 131 -11.40 6.65 -5.44
CA TYR A 131 -12.10 5.53 -6.04
C TYR A 131 -11.86 4.28 -5.16
N PRO A 132 -12.74 3.26 -5.22
CA PRO A 132 -13.77 3.03 -6.23
C PRO A 132 -15.18 3.58 -5.94
N GLU A 133 -15.50 3.98 -4.71
CA GLU A 133 -16.84 4.36 -4.27
C GLU A 133 -16.98 5.86 -3.95
N GLY A 134 -15.86 6.61 -3.88
CA GLY A 134 -15.88 8.04 -3.58
C GLY A 134 -16.22 8.32 -2.13
N LEU A 135 -15.82 7.41 -1.22
CA LEU A 135 -16.00 7.56 0.21
C LEU A 135 -15.27 8.81 0.71
N LYS A 136 -15.84 9.50 1.71
CA LYS A 136 -15.32 10.77 2.19
C LYS A 136 -15.03 10.73 3.68
N GLY A 137 -13.91 11.33 4.07
CA GLY A 137 -13.51 11.50 5.46
C GLY A 137 -13.45 10.18 6.22
N ASN A 138 -14.21 10.09 7.31
CA ASN A 138 -14.24 8.93 8.19
C ASN A 138 -15.08 7.75 7.67
N ASP A 139 -15.79 7.92 6.55
CA ASP A 139 -16.46 6.79 5.88
C ASP A 139 -15.43 5.84 5.25
N ILE A 140 -14.22 6.33 4.99
CA ILE A 140 -13.07 5.51 4.58
C ILE A 140 -12.54 4.77 5.82
N PRO A 141 -12.43 3.42 5.79
CA PRO A 141 -11.88 2.66 6.90
C PRO A 141 -10.50 3.18 7.32
N LEU A 142 -10.26 3.30 8.63
CA LEU A 142 -9.01 3.86 9.17
C LEU A 142 -7.77 3.17 8.58
N LEU A 143 -7.76 1.84 8.53
CA LEU A 143 -6.60 1.11 8.02
C LEU A 143 -6.36 1.36 6.52
N ALA A 144 -7.42 1.59 5.73
CA ALA A 144 -7.29 1.95 4.32
C ALA A 144 -6.69 3.36 4.17
N ARG A 145 -7.08 4.32 5.02
CA ARG A 145 -6.49 5.67 5.04
C ARG A 145 -5.00 5.64 5.40
N ILE A 146 -4.60 4.79 6.35
CA ILE A 146 -3.18 4.59 6.71
C ILE A 146 -2.40 4.03 5.51
N ILE A 147 -2.94 3.02 4.84
CA ILE A 147 -2.29 2.38 3.69
C ILE A 147 -2.18 3.33 2.51
N SER A 148 -3.22 4.13 2.23
CA SER A 148 -3.20 5.16 1.19
C SER A 148 -2.04 6.16 1.37
N LEU A 149 -1.83 6.59 2.62
CA LEU A 149 -0.74 7.50 2.97
C LEU A 149 0.63 6.82 2.83
N ALA A 150 0.77 5.58 3.33
CA ALA A 150 2.00 4.81 3.24
C ALA A 150 2.40 4.49 1.79
N ASP A 151 1.45 4.07 0.95
CA ASP A 151 1.62 3.83 -0.48
C ASP A 151 2.08 5.10 -1.21
N THR A 152 1.39 6.22 -0.96
CA THR A 152 1.78 7.49 -1.59
C THR A 152 3.18 7.94 -1.17
N PHE A 153 3.56 7.75 0.09
CA PHE A 153 4.90 8.07 0.56
C PHE A 153 5.98 7.19 -0.09
N ASP A 154 5.75 5.87 -0.18
CA ASP A 154 6.69 4.98 -0.85
C ASP A 154 6.82 5.32 -2.34
N ALA A 155 5.70 5.60 -3.01
CA ALA A 155 5.66 6.06 -4.39
C ALA A 155 6.45 7.36 -4.62
N MET A 156 6.45 8.26 -3.63
CA MET A 156 7.24 9.50 -3.68
C MET A 156 8.72 9.27 -3.47
N THR A 157 9.09 8.38 -2.55
CA THR A 157 10.46 8.24 -2.01
C THR A 157 11.25 7.07 -2.60
N SER A 158 10.65 6.32 -3.53
CA SER A 158 11.33 5.23 -4.24
C SER A 158 11.63 5.60 -5.69
N ASN A 159 12.73 5.08 -6.23
CA ASN A 159 13.08 5.25 -7.65
C ASN A 159 12.07 4.52 -8.52
N ARG A 160 11.64 5.16 -9.61
CA ARG A 160 10.77 4.58 -10.64
C ARG A 160 11.43 4.74 -12.00
N SER A 161 11.09 3.89 -12.97
CA SER A 161 11.66 3.90 -14.33
C SER A 161 11.62 5.28 -15.00
N TYR A 162 10.62 6.09 -14.66
CA TYR A 162 10.39 7.43 -15.22
C TYR A 162 10.77 8.60 -14.28
N ARG A 163 11.16 8.33 -13.02
CA ARG A 163 11.46 9.40 -12.04
C ARG A 163 12.32 8.90 -10.87
N ASN A 164 13.33 9.68 -10.51
CA ASN A 164 14.09 9.46 -9.27
C ASN A 164 13.23 9.68 -8.02
N ALA A 165 13.62 9.02 -6.92
CA ALA A 165 13.06 9.25 -5.59
C ALA A 165 13.10 10.75 -5.21
N LEU A 166 12.01 11.24 -4.62
CA LEU A 166 11.98 12.58 -4.04
C LEU A 166 12.72 12.60 -2.70
N PRO A 167 13.41 13.71 -2.36
CA PRO A 167 13.91 13.92 -1.00
C PRO A 167 12.78 13.86 0.04
N ILE A 168 13.08 13.36 1.23
CA ILE A 168 12.10 13.21 2.32
C ILE A 168 11.42 14.55 2.66
N ASP A 169 12.15 15.66 2.65
CA ASP A 169 11.58 16.98 2.94
C ASP A 169 10.53 17.41 1.91
N ILE A 170 10.69 17.01 0.65
CA ILE A 170 9.71 17.27 -0.41
C ILE A 170 8.50 16.36 -0.24
N ALA A 171 8.70 15.07 0.06
CA ALA A 171 7.61 14.14 0.35
C ALA A 171 6.78 14.61 1.57
N LYS A 172 7.44 15.09 2.63
CA LYS A 172 6.82 15.69 3.81
C LYS A 172 5.95 16.89 3.42
N SER A 173 6.51 17.82 2.65
CA SER A 173 5.80 19.03 2.20
C SER A 173 4.55 18.69 1.38
N GLU A 174 4.61 17.66 0.53
CA GLU A 174 3.43 17.21 -0.24
C GLU A 174 2.37 16.55 0.65
N ILE A 175 2.77 15.77 1.67
CA ILE A 175 1.83 15.22 2.68
C ILE A 175 1.13 16.33 3.45
N GLU A 176 1.86 17.36 3.89
CA GLU A 176 1.29 18.52 4.57
C GLU A 176 0.31 19.28 3.67
N LYS A 177 0.70 19.51 2.41
CA LYS A 177 -0.09 20.22 1.41
C LYS A 177 -1.42 19.53 1.07
N TYR A 178 -1.43 18.19 0.98
CA TYR A 178 -2.64 17.44 0.67
C TYR A 178 -3.38 16.90 1.91
N SER A 179 -3.03 17.38 3.09
CA SER A 179 -3.79 17.18 4.32
C SER A 179 -5.23 17.69 4.18
N GLY A 180 -6.22 16.86 4.49
CA GLY A 180 -7.64 17.17 4.35
C GLY A 180 -8.22 17.04 2.95
N THR A 181 -7.38 16.74 1.94
CA THR A 181 -7.82 16.44 0.56
C THR A 181 -7.55 15.00 0.20
N GLN A 182 -6.31 14.65 -0.12
CA GLN A 182 -5.92 13.26 -0.34
C GLN A 182 -5.85 12.51 0.99
N PHE A 183 -5.24 13.11 1.99
CA PHE A 183 -4.93 12.44 3.25
C PHE A 183 -5.85 12.89 4.37
N ASP A 184 -6.09 11.98 5.30
CA ASP A 184 -6.63 12.32 6.60
C ASP A 184 -5.71 13.31 7.33
N PRO A 185 -6.22 14.47 7.79
CA PRO A 185 -5.41 15.46 8.51
C PRO A 185 -4.71 14.93 9.75
N GLU A 186 -5.35 14.02 10.49
CA GLU A 186 -4.76 13.45 11.70
C GLU A 186 -3.62 12.50 11.35
N LEU A 187 -3.80 11.67 10.33
CA LEU A 187 -2.74 10.76 9.85
C LEU A 187 -1.59 11.51 9.20
N ALA A 188 -1.86 12.56 8.42
CA ALA A 188 -0.83 13.42 7.85
C ALA A 188 0.04 14.03 8.95
N LYS A 189 -0.57 14.57 10.01
CA LYS A 189 0.15 15.11 11.17
C LYS A 189 0.99 14.03 11.87
N VAL A 190 0.43 12.84 12.12
CA VAL A 190 1.14 11.73 12.75
C VAL A 190 2.36 11.30 11.92
N PHE A 191 2.20 11.23 10.60
CA PHE A 191 3.28 10.80 9.75
C PHE A 191 4.38 11.86 9.60
N VAL A 192 4.02 13.16 9.54
CA VAL A 192 5.00 14.26 9.62
C VAL A 192 5.81 14.17 10.92
N ASP A 193 5.17 13.92 12.06
CA ASP A 193 5.88 13.72 13.33
C ASP A 193 6.85 12.53 13.29
N ILE A 194 6.46 11.42 12.64
CA ILE A 194 7.35 10.27 12.41
C ILE A 194 8.56 10.68 11.54
N LEU A 195 8.34 11.44 10.47
CA LEU A 195 9.43 11.87 9.58
C LEU A 195 10.44 12.77 10.31
N GLU A 196 10.00 13.56 11.29
CA GLU A 196 10.85 14.49 12.04
C GLU A 196 11.53 13.83 13.25
N ASN A 197 10.79 13.03 14.01
CA ASN A 197 11.23 12.52 15.31
C ASN A 197 11.64 11.03 15.29
N ASP A 198 11.25 10.29 14.26
CA ASP A 198 11.52 8.86 14.09
C ASP A 198 12.25 8.58 12.74
N SER A 199 12.98 9.56 12.21
CA SER A 199 13.62 9.48 10.87
C SER A 199 14.56 8.28 10.68
N ASP A 200 15.17 7.77 11.75
CA ASP A 200 16.02 6.58 11.70
C ASP A 200 15.23 5.31 11.38
N LYS A 201 13.97 5.20 11.83
CA LYS A 201 13.10 4.07 11.47
C LYS A 201 12.74 4.10 9.99
N ILE A 202 12.50 5.29 9.42
CA ILE A 202 12.27 5.47 7.98
C ILE A 202 13.49 5.02 7.18
N LYS A 203 14.69 5.46 7.56
CA LYS A 203 15.95 5.05 6.92
C LYS A 203 16.16 3.54 7.02
N GLN A 204 15.86 2.93 8.17
CA GLN A 204 15.96 1.48 8.34
C GLN A 204 15.03 0.72 7.38
N ILE A 205 13.80 1.19 7.20
CA ILE A 205 12.86 0.59 6.23
C ILE A 205 13.42 0.72 4.80
N GLN A 206 13.88 1.92 4.41
CA GLN A 206 14.43 2.17 3.08
C GLN A 206 15.73 1.39 2.80
N GLN A 207 16.56 1.13 3.81
CA GLN A 207 17.80 0.36 3.66
C GLN A 207 17.55 -1.16 3.63
N LYS A 208 16.47 -1.61 4.28
CA LYS A 208 16.13 -3.03 4.38
C LYS A 208 15.56 -3.59 3.06
N TYR A 209 14.87 -2.75 2.29
CA TYR A 209 14.12 -3.13 1.08
C TYR A 209 14.57 -2.32 -0.12
#